data_AF-A0A6I5NH60-F1
#
_entry.id   AF-A0A6I5NH60-F1
#
_cell.length_a   1.000
_cell.length_b   1.000
_cell.length_c   1.000
_cell.angle_alpha   90.00
_cell.angle_beta   90.00
_cell.angle_gamma   90.00
#
_symmetry.space_group_name_H-M   'P 1'
#
loop_
_entity.id
_entity.type
_entity.pdbx_description
1 polymer ?
#
loop_
_entity_poly.entity_id
_entity_poly.type
_entity_poly.pdbx_seq_one_letter_code
_entity_poly.pdbx_strand_id
1 'polypeptide(L)'
;NIEEVFTANGLSLFPFTLSDVHSRCSCPDPKNPCKHIAAVYYQLGDFFREDPFVLFQLRGRTKAQILAALRQKRLQASPEAAAEPSETATAKPAPVAANEPLQVEQFWQYDEPLDPALVVITPSDQTVLDVLGDMPLPAGDTQAVMGYLASVYQAVAQQAMMSALS
;
A
#
# COMPACT_ATOMS: atom_id res chain seq x y z
N ASN A 1 6.30 8.03 -1.15
CA ASN A 1 5.71 8.93 -2.16
C ASN A 1 6.18 8.49 -3.56
N ILE A 2 5.43 8.69 -4.65
CA ILE A 2 5.86 8.20 -5.98
C ILE A 2 7.12 8.92 -6.50
N GLU A 3 7.26 10.21 -6.18
CA GLU A 3 8.41 11.02 -6.60
C GLU A 3 9.72 10.52 -5.98
N GLU A 4 9.69 10.07 -4.71
CA GLU A 4 10.87 9.54 -4.02
C GLU A 4 11.50 8.35 -4.75
N VAL A 5 10.67 7.47 -5.32
CA VAL A 5 11.14 6.30 -6.08
C VAL A 5 11.87 6.73 -7.35
N PHE A 6 11.38 7.78 -8.03
CA PHE A 6 12.05 8.30 -9.22
C PHE A 6 13.34 9.03 -8.86
N THR A 7 13.33 9.86 -7.82
CA THR A 7 14.51 10.59 -7.34
C THR A 7 15.61 9.64 -6.90
N ALA A 8 15.28 8.53 -6.23
CA ALA A 8 16.24 7.49 -5.86
C ALA A 8 16.91 6.83 -7.08
N ASN A 9 16.27 6.88 -8.25
CA ASN A 9 16.81 6.40 -9.52
C ASN A 9 17.38 7.52 -10.40
N GLY A 10 17.57 8.73 -9.86
CA GLY A 10 18.10 9.88 -10.61
C GLY A 10 17.14 10.45 -11.66
N LEU A 11 15.85 10.11 -11.57
CA LEU A 11 14.79 10.63 -12.43
C LEU A 11 13.91 11.59 -11.61
N SER A 12 13.17 12.49 -12.28
CA SER A 12 12.15 13.29 -11.60
C SER A 12 10.87 13.30 -12.42
N LEU A 13 9.73 13.18 -11.73
CA LEU A 13 8.43 13.34 -12.37
C LEU A 13 7.98 14.79 -12.35
N PHE A 14 8.61 15.67 -11.60
CA PHE A 14 8.32 17.10 -11.67
C PHE A 14 9.37 17.83 -12.51
N PRO A 15 8.99 18.91 -13.18
CA PRO A 15 9.96 19.80 -13.78
C PRO A 15 10.82 20.46 -12.69
N PHE A 16 12.11 20.65 -12.96
CA PHE A 16 13.05 21.25 -11.99
C PHE A 16 12.92 22.77 -11.95
N THR A 17 12.55 23.37 -13.09
CA THR A 17 12.41 24.81 -13.23
C THR A 17 11.06 25.15 -13.85
N LEU A 18 10.56 26.36 -13.56
CA LEU A 18 9.35 26.88 -14.21
C LEU A 18 9.51 27.00 -15.73
N SER A 19 10.74 27.14 -16.21
CA SER A 19 11.09 27.20 -17.64
C SER A 19 10.80 25.89 -18.38
N ASP A 20 10.79 24.76 -17.66
CA ASP A 20 10.50 23.44 -18.20
C ASP A 20 8.98 23.23 -18.42
N VAL A 21 8.15 24.15 -17.92
CA VAL A 21 6.69 24.11 -18.07
C VAL A 21 6.25 25.18 -19.04
N HIS A 22 5.97 24.76 -20.27
CA HIS A 22 5.41 25.65 -21.29
C HIS A 22 3.88 25.73 -21.15
N SER A 23 3.40 26.89 -20.73
CA SER A 23 1.98 27.23 -20.71
C SER A 23 1.70 28.40 -21.63
N ARG A 24 0.51 28.37 -22.23
CA ARG A 24 -0.01 29.43 -23.09
C ARG A 24 -1.45 29.71 -22.69
N CYS A 25 -1.76 30.98 -22.50
CA CYS A 25 -3.12 31.46 -22.29
C CYS A 25 -3.48 32.46 -23.39
N SER A 26 -4.75 32.49 -23.79
CA SER A 26 -5.29 33.45 -24.75
C SER A 26 -5.71 34.78 -24.10
N CYS A 27 -5.37 35.01 -22.84
CA CYS A 27 -5.72 36.23 -22.12
C CYS A 27 -4.87 37.43 -22.56
N PRO A 28 -5.35 38.67 -22.39
CA PRO A 28 -4.61 39.88 -22.78
C PRO A 28 -3.43 40.23 -21.85
N ASP A 29 -3.09 39.37 -20.89
CA ASP A 29 -1.97 39.57 -19.96
C ASP A 29 -0.65 39.08 -20.59
N PRO A 30 0.38 39.94 -20.73
CA PRO A 30 1.67 39.54 -21.30
C PRO A 30 2.55 38.70 -20.36
N LYS A 31 2.17 38.54 -19.08
CA LYS A 31 2.95 37.76 -18.11
C LYS A 31 2.74 36.26 -18.29
N ASN A 32 3.81 35.48 -18.17
CA ASN A 32 3.75 34.02 -18.13
C ASN A 32 4.55 33.49 -16.92
N PRO A 33 3.93 32.77 -15.95
CA PRO A 33 2.50 32.44 -15.86
C PRO A 33 1.62 33.66 -15.51
N CYS A 34 0.51 33.83 -16.24
CA CYS A 34 -0.53 34.80 -15.88
C CYS A 34 -1.41 34.27 -14.74
N LYS A 35 -2.29 35.10 -14.17
CA LYS A 35 -3.21 34.70 -13.08
C LYS A 35 -4.06 33.45 -13.39
N HIS A 36 -4.45 33.25 -14.65
CA HIS A 36 -5.24 32.08 -15.06
C HIS A 36 -4.39 30.81 -15.09
N ILE A 37 -3.18 30.89 -15.63
CA ILE A 37 -2.24 29.77 -15.63
C ILE A 37 -1.89 29.39 -14.20
N ALA A 38 -1.63 30.39 -13.34
CA ALA A 38 -1.37 30.15 -11.92
C ALA A 38 -2.55 29.43 -11.25
N ALA A 39 -3.79 29.84 -11.49
CA ALA A 39 -4.98 29.16 -10.97
C ALA A 39 -5.07 27.69 -11.43
N VAL A 40 -4.77 27.43 -12.72
CA VAL A 40 -4.71 26.06 -13.24
C VAL A 40 -3.61 25.25 -12.54
N TYR A 41 -2.42 25.80 -12.35
CA TYR A 41 -1.33 25.11 -11.66
C TYR A 41 -1.66 24.76 -10.21
N TYR A 42 -2.33 25.66 -9.50
CA TYR A 42 -2.81 25.37 -8.14
C TYR A 42 -3.79 24.20 -8.13
N GLN A 43 -4.79 24.22 -9.00
CA GLN A 43 -5.77 23.13 -9.11
C GLN A 43 -5.10 21.81 -9.51
N LEU A 44 -4.12 21.85 -10.42
CA LEU A 44 -3.37 20.69 -10.86
C LEU A 44 -2.54 20.08 -9.70
N GLY A 45 -1.99 20.93 -8.83
CA GLY A 45 -1.28 20.51 -7.62
C GLY A 45 -2.15 19.72 -6.66
N ASP A 46 -3.43 20.08 -6.52
CA ASP A 46 -4.38 19.33 -5.70
C ASP A 46 -4.73 17.99 -6.34
N PHE A 47 -4.95 17.95 -7.66
CA PHE A 47 -5.16 16.69 -8.38
C PHE A 47 -3.99 15.72 -8.28
N PHE A 48 -2.74 16.21 -8.30
CA PHE A 48 -1.57 15.35 -8.12
C PHE A 48 -1.47 14.78 -6.70
N ARG A 49 -2.00 15.50 -5.71
CA ARG A 49 -2.04 15.05 -4.32
C ARG A 49 -3.07 13.92 -4.13
N GLU A 50 -4.19 14.00 -4.85
CA GLU A 50 -5.24 12.98 -4.83
C GLU A 50 -4.91 11.76 -5.71
N ASP A 51 -4.47 11.96 -6.96
CA ASP A 51 -4.06 10.90 -7.88
C ASP A 51 -2.71 11.20 -8.57
N PRO A 52 -1.60 10.57 -8.12
CA PRO A 52 -0.30 10.76 -8.74
C PRO A 52 -0.22 10.24 -10.19
N PHE A 53 -1.16 9.40 -10.64
CA PHE A 53 -1.16 8.91 -12.02
C PHE A 53 -1.56 9.96 -13.05
N VAL A 54 -2.20 11.05 -12.64
CA VAL A 54 -2.54 12.18 -13.51
C VAL A 54 -1.27 12.78 -14.15
N LEU A 55 -0.17 12.82 -13.41
CA LEU A 55 1.12 13.33 -13.90
C LEU A 55 1.67 12.49 -15.08
N PHE A 56 1.45 11.18 -15.05
CA PHE A 56 1.83 10.32 -16.17
C PHE A 56 0.89 10.48 -17.37
N GLN A 57 -0.39 10.71 -17.13
CA GLN A 57 -1.35 10.97 -18.20
C GLN A 57 -0.98 12.25 -18.96
N LEU A 58 -0.55 13.30 -18.26
CA LEU A 58 0.00 14.51 -18.88
C LEU A 58 1.26 14.24 -19.72
N ARG A 59 2.03 13.19 -19.39
CA ARG A 59 3.15 12.69 -20.20
C ARG A 59 2.73 11.69 -21.28
N GLY A 60 1.44 11.50 -21.53
CA GLY A 60 0.90 10.60 -22.55
C GLY A 60 0.93 9.12 -22.16
N ARG A 61 1.07 8.79 -20.87
CA ARG A 61 1.05 7.41 -20.37
C ARG A 61 -0.11 7.20 -19.40
N THR A 62 -1.00 6.29 -19.73
CA THR A 62 -2.10 5.92 -18.83
C THR A 62 -1.62 5.01 -17.71
N LYS A 63 -2.35 5.01 -16.59
CA LYS A 63 -2.11 4.10 -15.46
C LYS A 63 -2.03 2.63 -15.89
N ALA A 64 -2.95 2.19 -16.76
CA ALA A 64 -2.97 0.82 -17.26
C ALA A 64 -1.70 0.46 -18.05
N GLN A 65 -1.23 1.36 -18.92
CA GLN A 65 0.00 1.15 -19.69
C GLN A 65 1.23 1.05 -18.78
N ILE A 66 1.31 1.87 -17.74
CA ILE A 66 2.42 1.83 -16.77
C ILE A 66 2.41 0.52 -16.00
N LEU A 67 1.26 0.13 -15.45
CA LEU A 67 1.13 -1.11 -14.69
C LEU A 67 1.41 -2.34 -15.54
N ALA A 68 0.96 -2.35 -16.80
CA ALA A 68 1.25 -3.42 -17.74
C ALA A 68 2.76 -3.52 -18.03
N ALA A 69 3.43 -2.40 -18.29
CA ALA A 69 4.88 -2.37 -18.52
C ALA A 69 5.68 -2.81 -17.29
N LEU A 70 5.26 -2.42 -16.08
CA LEU A 70 5.89 -2.86 -14.83
C LEU A 70 5.74 -4.36 -14.61
N ARG A 71 4.54 -4.93 -14.87
CA ARG A 71 4.32 -6.37 -14.79
C ARG A 71 5.22 -7.13 -15.77
N GLN A 72 5.28 -6.67 -17.02
CA GLN A 72 6.13 -7.29 -18.03
C GLN A 72 7.62 -7.24 -17.65
N LYS A 73 8.10 -6.10 -17.13
CA LYS A 73 9.49 -5.98 -16.66
C LYS A 73 9.81 -6.90 -15.49
N ARG A 74 8.88 -7.11 -14.55
CA ARG A 74 9.08 -8.08 -13.45
C ARG A 74 9.20 -9.52 -13.96
N LEU A 75 8.37 -9.90 -14.93
CA LEU A 75 8.44 -11.21 -15.56
C LEU A 75 9.76 -11.44 -16.32
N GLN A 76 10.37 -10.37 -16.85
CA GLN A 76 11.65 -10.44 -17.57
C GLN A 76 12.88 -10.38 -16.66
N ALA A 77 12.81 -9.63 -15.56
CA ALA A 77 13.89 -9.48 -14.59
C ALA A 77 14.09 -10.73 -13.72
N SER A 78 13.18 -11.70 -13.81
CA SER A 78 13.30 -12.98 -13.12
C SER A 78 13.01 -14.13 -14.09
N PRO A 79 14.04 -14.65 -14.80
CA PRO A 79 13.96 -15.97 -15.40
C PRO A 79 13.95 -17.07 -14.31
N GLU A 80 14.47 -16.77 -13.12
CA GLU A 80 14.66 -17.71 -12.01
C GLU A 80 13.46 -17.79 -11.05
N ALA A 81 12.52 -16.85 -11.10
CA ALA A 81 11.17 -17.09 -10.58
C ALA A 81 10.29 -17.91 -11.55
N ALA A 82 10.85 -18.31 -12.70
CA ALA A 82 10.17 -19.11 -13.72
C ALA A 82 10.87 -20.46 -14.01
N ALA A 83 11.91 -20.84 -13.24
CA ALA A 83 12.70 -22.05 -13.50
C ALA A 83 13.01 -22.91 -12.25
N GLU A 84 12.25 -22.78 -11.18
CA GLU A 84 11.92 -23.92 -10.32
C GLU A 84 10.47 -24.30 -10.66
N PRO A 85 10.18 -25.48 -11.21
CA PRO A 85 8.83 -26.02 -11.15
C PRO A 85 8.55 -26.36 -9.69
N SER A 86 8.21 -25.36 -8.89
CA SER A 86 7.44 -25.62 -7.69
C SER A 86 6.11 -26.18 -8.19
N GLU A 87 5.85 -27.45 -7.91
CA GLU A 87 4.58 -28.14 -8.16
C GLU A 87 3.39 -27.54 -7.39
N THR A 88 3.49 -26.30 -6.90
CA THR A 88 2.33 -25.49 -6.56
C THR A 88 1.91 -24.71 -7.79
N ALA A 89 1.22 -25.42 -8.68
CA ALA A 89 0.26 -24.84 -9.58
C ALA A 89 -0.53 -23.75 -8.82
N THR A 90 -0.32 -22.49 -9.19
CA THR A 90 -1.42 -21.54 -9.18
C THR A 90 -2.40 -22.06 -10.23
N ALA A 91 -3.20 -23.04 -9.81
CA ALA A 91 -4.56 -23.09 -10.27
C ALA A 91 -5.05 -21.65 -10.11
N LYS A 92 -5.23 -20.96 -11.25
CA LYS A 92 -6.31 -19.98 -11.40
C LYS A 92 -7.40 -20.48 -10.46
N PRO A 93 -7.79 -19.77 -9.38
CA PRO A 93 -8.82 -20.29 -8.51
C PRO A 93 -9.94 -20.67 -9.45
N ALA A 94 -10.22 -21.98 -9.52
CA ALA A 94 -11.42 -22.42 -10.18
C ALA A 94 -12.51 -21.55 -9.58
N PRO A 95 -13.47 -21.04 -10.36
CA PRO A 95 -14.59 -20.33 -9.77
C PRO A 95 -15.13 -21.26 -8.69
N VAL A 96 -14.83 -20.95 -7.43
CA VAL A 96 -15.38 -21.66 -6.28
C VAL A 96 -16.86 -21.49 -6.52
N ALA A 97 -17.56 -22.61 -6.71
CA ALA A 97 -18.97 -22.57 -7.05
C ALA A 97 -19.64 -21.65 -6.02
N ALA A 98 -20.07 -20.48 -6.45
CA ALA A 98 -20.41 -19.36 -5.57
C ALA A 98 -21.74 -19.57 -4.80
N ASN A 99 -22.13 -20.82 -4.60
CA ASN A 99 -23.45 -21.25 -4.15
C ASN A 99 -23.41 -22.33 -3.06
N GLU A 100 -22.26 -22.67 -2.48
CA GLU A 100 -22.25 -23.44 -1.24
C GLU A 100 -22.45 -22.48 -0.04
N PRO A 101 -23.43 -22.74 0.83
CA PRO A 101 -23.64 -21.92 2.01
C PRO A 101 -22.39 -21.99 2.90
N LEU A 102 -21.81 -20.82 3.19
CA LEU A 102 -20.70 -20.69 4.12
C LEU A 102 -21.12 -21.25 5.48
N GLN A 103 -20.49 -22.34 5.92
CA GLN A 103 -20.69 -22.89 7.26
C GLN A 103 -19.86 -22.08 8.25
N VAL A 104 -20.49 -21.09 8.88
CA VAL A 104 -19.82 -20.12 9.78
C VAL A 104 -19.12 -20.83 10.95
N GLU A 105 -19.71 -21.92 11.44
CA GLU A 105 -19.18 -22.72 12.56
C GLU A 105 -17.86 -23.44 12.23
N GLN A 106 -17.62 -23.73 10.94
CA GLN A 106 -16.41 -24.41 10.47
C GLN A 106 -15.45 -23.46 9.75
N PHE A 107 -15.82 -22.19 9.60
CA PHE A 107 -15.05 -21.21 8.83
C PHE A 107 -13.60 -21.02 9.34
N TRP A 108 -13.38 -21.15 10.66
CA TRP A 108 -12.07 -21.00 11.29
C TRP A 108 -11.33 -22.33 11.49
N GLN A 109 -11.86 -23.43 10.96
CA GLN A 109 -11.21 -24.74 11.01
C GLN A 109 -10.31 -24.89 9.79
N TYR A 110 -9.03 -25.12 10.05
CA TYR A 110 -8.04 -25.35 9.01
C TYR A 110 -7.82 -26.87 8.88
N ASP A 111 -8.14 -27.43 7.73
CA ASP A 111 -7.89 -28.85 7.42
C ASP A 111 -6.43 -29.11 7.00
N GLU A 112 -5.70 -28.04 6.62
CA GLU A 112 -4.30 -28.08 6.23
C GLU A 112 -3.51 -27.05 7.06
N PRO A 113 -2.28 -27.36 7.51
CA PRO A 113 -1.45 -26.38 8.20
C PRO A 113 -1.21 -25.15 7.30
N LEU A 114 -1.25 -23.97 7.91
CA LEU A 114 -0.90 -22.73 7.22
C LEU A 114 0.53 -22.82 6.68
N ASP A 115 0.74 -22.32 5.46
CA ASP A 115 2.07 -22.21 4.87
C ASP A 115 2.99 -21.42 5.82
N PRO A 116 4.09 -22.03 6.33
CA PRO A 116 5.01 -21.37 7.24
C PRO A 116 5.61 -20.09 6.67
N ALA A 117 5.71 -19.98 5.34
CA ALA A 117 6.21 -18.78 4.67
C ALA A 117 5.24 -17.59 4.76
N LEU A 118 3.95 -17.85 5.01
CA LEU A 118 2.92 -16.82 5.17
C LEU A 118 2.76 -16.39 6.64
N VAL A 119 3.28 -17.16 7.59
CA VAL A 119 3.20 -16.87 9.02
C VAL A 119 4.45 -16.11 9.46
N VAL A 120 4.45 -14.79 9.20
CA VAL A 120 5.51 -13.90 9.69
C VAL A 120 5.14 -13.38 11.08
N ILE A 121 5.61 -14.08 12.12
CA ILE A 121 5.51 -13.58 13.51
C ILE A 121 6.70 -12.65 13.75
N THR A 122 6.55 -11.37 13.39
CA THR A 122 7.50 -10.34 13.80
C THR A 122 7.09 -9.79 15.17
N PRO A 123 8.00 -9.74 16.16
CA PRO A 123 7.75 -8.93 17.35
C PRO A 123 7.53 -7.49 16.91
N SER A 124 6.37 -6.95 17.25
CA SER A 124 6.07 -5.53 17.13
C SER A 124 6.22 -4.90 18.49
N ASP A 125 6.92 -3.77 18.55
CA ASP A 125 7.00 -2.94 19.76
C ASP A 125 5.68 -2.19 20.03
N GLN A 126 4.76 -2.20 19.05
CA GLN A 126 3.42 -1.63 19.15
C GLN A 126 2.38 -2.71 19.37
N THR A 127 1.49 -2.50 20.34
CA THR A 127 0.31 -3.32 20.60
C THR A 127 -0.90 -2.79 19.85
N VAL A 128 -1.94 -3.62 19.68
CA VAL A 128 -3.22 -3.17 19.11
C VAL A 128 -3.84 -2.03 19.94
N LEU A 129 -3.51 -1.96 21.24
CA LEU A 129 -3.95 -0.90 22.13
C LEU A 129 -3.38 0.47 21.73
N ASP A 130 -2.13 0.51 21.24
CA ASP A 130 -1.49 1.74 20.77
C ASP A 130 -2.12 2.26 19.47
N VAL A 131 -2.66 1.34 18.65
CA VAL A 131 -3.32 1.66 17.37
C VAL A 131 -4.75 2.15 17.59
N LEU A 132 -5.47 1.57 18.55
CA LEU A 132 -6.87 1.91 18.84
C LEU A 132 -7.03 3.28 19.53
N GLY A 133 -5.96 3.80 20.15
CA GLY A 133 -5.95 5.10 20.82
C GLY A 133 -6.73 5.12 22.14
N ASP A 134 -7.10 6.32 22.59
CA ASP A 134 -7.72 6.51 23.91
C ASP A 134 -9.10 5.84 24.00
N MET A 135 -9.29 5.04 25.05
CA MET A 135 -10.57 4.39 25.32
C MET A 135 -11.57 5.39 25.94
N PRO A 136 -12.87 5.35 25.59
CA PRO A 136 -13.89 6.26 26.12
C PRO A 136 -14.31 5.87 27.55
N LEU A 137 -13.37 5.81 28.47
CA LEU A 137 -13.57 5.53 29.90
C LEU A 137 -13.09 6.71 30.77
N PRO A 138 -13.57 6.83 32.02
CA PRO A 138 -13.01 7.77 32.98
C PRO A 138 -11.51 7.52 33.19
N ALA A 139 -10.72 8.59 33.34
CA ALA A 139 -9.24 8.51 33.31
C ALA A 139 -8.62 7.50 34.31
N GLY A 140 -9.23 7.31 35.48
CA GLY A 140 -8.76 6.32 36.46
C GLY A 140 -8.96 4.87 35.99
N ASP A 141 -10.08 4.60 35.31
CA ASP A 141 -10.43 3.27 34.81
C ASP A 141 -9.64 2.95 33.53
N THR A 142 -9.41 3.94 32.67
CA THR A 142 -8.59 3.80 31.46
C THR A 142 -7.19 3.30 31.79
N GLN A 143 -6.53 3.90 32.79
CA GLN A 143 -5.16 3.51 33.15
C GLN A 143 -5.08 2.08 33.69
N ALA A 144 -6.05 1.68 34.51
CA ALA A 144 -6.11 0.32 35.06
C ALA A 144 -6.36 -0.73 33.98
N VAL A 145 -7.31 -0.47 33.06
CA VAL A 145 -7.64 -1.37 31.95
C VAL A 145 -6.48 -1.48 30.97
N MET A 146 -5.87 -0.36 30.58
CA MET A 146 -4.73 -0.36 29.66
C MET A 146 -3.51 -1.09 30.25
N GLY A 147 -3.22 -0.88 31.54
CA GLY A 147 -2.15 -1.60 32.22
C GLY A 147 -2.38 -3.11 32.27
N TYR A 148 -3.63 -3.53 32.56
CA TYR A 148 -3.99 -4.95 32.55
C TYR A 148 -3.87 -5.56 31.15
N LEU A 149 -4.46 -4.94 30.13
CA LEU A 149 -4.42 -5.45 28.76
C LEU A 149 -2.99 -5.51 28.23
N ALA A 150 -2.14 -4.52 28.52
CA ALA A 150 -0.73 -4.55 28.13
C ALA A 150 0.00 -5.78 28.69
N SER A 151 -0.27 -6.16 29.94
CA SER A 151 0.31 -7.36 30.56
C SER A 151 -0.17 -8.65 29.87
N VAL A 152 -1.44 -8.70 29.46
CA VAL A 152 -2.02 -9.84 28.74
C VAL A 152 -1.37 -9.97 27.36
N TYR A 153 -1.25 -8.87 26.61
CA TYR A 153 -0.61 -8.89 25.28
C TYR A 153 0.84 -9.38 25.35
N GLN A 154 1.61 -8.94 26.35
CA GLN A 154 2.99 -9.42 26.55
C GLN A 154 3.05 -10.92 26.86
N ALA A 155 2.19 -11.40 27.76
CA ALA A 155 2.15 -12.80 28.14
C ALA A 155 1.76 -13.71 26.96
N VAL A 156 0.75 -13.31 26.18
CA VAL A 156 0.30 -14.07 25.00
C VAL A 156 1.39 -14.07 23.91
N ALA A 157 2.06 -12.94 23.67
CA ALA A 157 3.14 -12.87 22.69
C ALA A 157 4.32 -13.79 23.06
N GLN A 158 4.73 -13.80 24.33
CA GLN A 158 5.76 -14.73 24.83
C GLN A 158 5.33 -16.19 24.66
N GLN A 159 4.09 -16.53 25.01
CA GLN A 159 3.57 -17.89 24.86
C GLN A 159 3.50 -18.32 23.39
N ALA A 160 3.05 -17.45 22.50
CA ALA A 160 2.99 -17.71 21.06
C ALA A 160 4.39 -17.94 20.47
N MET A 161 5.39 -17.16 20.88
CA MET A 161 6.78 -17.41 20.48
C MET A 161 7.30 -18.76 20.97
N MET A 162 7.02 -19.12 22.23
CA MET A 162 7.44 -20.41 22.77
C MET A 162 6.78 -21.58 22.04
N SER A 163 5.49 -21.48 21.70
CA SER A 163 4.77 -22.51 20.93
C SER A 163 5.16 -22.57 19.45
N ALA A 164 5.60 -21.46 18.86
CA ALA A 164 6.08 -21.45 17.47
C ALA A 164 7.50 -22.03 17.31
N LEU A 165 8.30 -22.04 18.39
CA LEU A 165 9.67 -22.56 18.40
C LEU A 165 9.77 -24.02 18.89
N SER A 166 8.67 -24.61 19.36
CA SER A 166 8.56 -26.01 19.83
C SER A 166 7.98 -26.92 18.76
#